data_AF-A0A6V7JVC7-F1
#
_entry.id   AF-A0A6V7JVC7-F1
#
_cell.length_a   1.000
_cell.length_b   1.000
_cell.length_c   1.000
_cell.angle_alpha   90.00
_cell.angle_beta   90.00
_cell.angle_gamma   90.00
#
_symmetry.space_group_name_H-M   'P 1'
#
loop_
_entity.id
_entity.type
_entity.pdbx_description
1 polymer ?
#
loop_
_entity_poly.entity_id
_entity_poly.type
_entity_poly.pdbx_seq_one_letter_code
_entity_poly.pdbx_strand_id
1 'polypeptide(L)' 'FDRLAAEHYCLRIKLLGDCYYCVSGLPEPRPDHAHCCVEMGLDMIDAIT' A
#
# COMPACT_ATOMS: atom_id res chain seq x y z
N PHE A 1 -8.27 -3.98 1.01
CA PHE A 1 -6.94 -3.35 0.78
C PHE A 1 -5.91 -4.28 0.15
N ASP A 2 -5.94 -5.60 0.37
CA ASP A 2 -4.95 -6.53 -0.23
C ASP A 2 -4.87 -6.47 -1.76
N ARG A 3 -6.02 -6.33 -2.46
CA ARG A 3 -6.05 -6.13 -3.91
C ARG A 3 -5.36 -4.82 -4.32
N LEU A 4 -5.71 -3.71 -3.66
CA LEU A 4 -5.12 -2.39 -3.92
C LEU A 4 -3.61 -2.38 -3.64
N ALA A 5 -3.17 -3.05 -2.58
CA ALA A 5 -1.76 -3.21 -2.27
C ALA A 5 -1.00 -3.92 -3.39
N ALA A 6 -1.59 -4.96 -3.99
CA ALA A 6 -0.99 -5.65 -5.12
C ALA A 6 -0.93 -4.78 -6.39
N GLU A 7 -1.99 -4.01 -6.66
CA GLU A 7 -2.07 -3.08 -7.81
C GLU A 7 -1.05 -1.94 -7.72
N HIS A 8 -0.85 -1.40 -6.52
CA HIS A 8 0.13 -0.35 -6.22
C HIS A 8 1.51 -0.88 -5.85
N TYR A 9 1.76 -2.17 -6.07
CA TYR A 9 3.04 -2.80 -5.77
C TYR A 9 3.56 -2.57 -4.33
N CYS A 10 2.63 -2.48 -3.38
CA CYS A 10 2.88 -2.33 -1.97
C CYS A 10 2.83 -3.70 -1.28
N LEU A 11 3.89 -4.02 -0.56
CA LEU A 11 3.98 -5.20 0.28
C LEU A 11 3.18 -4.95 1.57
N ARG A 12 2.16 -5.79 1.80
CA ARG A 12 1.42 -5.74 3.07
C ARG A 12 2.30 -6.14 4.24
N ILE A 13 2.36 -5.27 5.25
CA ILE A 13 2.97 -5.54 6.55
C ILE A 13 1.85 -5.91 7.54
N LYS A 14 2.16 -6.81 8.48
CA LYS A 14 1.22 -7.46 9.40
C LYS A 14 0.17 -6.49 9.99
N LEU A 15 -1.07 -6.96 10.12
CA LEU A 15 -2.16 -6.23 10.76
C LEU A 15 -1.93 -6.18 12.29
N LEU A 16 -2.01 -4.98 12.87
CA LEU A 16 -2.05 -4.78 14.31
C LEU A 16 -3.44 -4.24 14.65
N GLY A 17 -4.34 -5.13 15.05
CA GLY A 17 -5.75 -4.80 15.26
C GLY A 17 -6.40 -4.29 13.97
N ASP A 18 -6.96 -3.09 14.06
CA ASP A 18 -7.79 -2.44 13.05
C ASP A 18 -6.94 -1.73 11.98
N CYS A 19 -5.64 -1.59 12.21
CA CYS A 19 -4.74 -0.87 11.32
C CYS A 19 -4.23 -1.77 10.19
N TYR A 20 -4.40 -1.29 8.95
CA TYR A 20 -3.81 -1.87 7.75
C TYR A 20 -2.48 -1.20 7.41
N TYR A 21 -1.39 -1.98 7.33
CA TYR A 21 -0.06 -1.48 7.00
C TYR A 21 0.48 -2.10 5.70
N CYS A 22 1.18 -1.28 4.93
CA CYS A 22 1.84 -1.69 3.69
C CYS A 22 3.04 -0.80 3.41
N VAL A 23 4.01 -1.31 2.64
CA VAL A 23 5.24 -0.60 2.26
C VAL A 23 5.55 -0.82 0.78
N SER A 24 6.00 0.22 0.08
CA SER A 24 6.51 0.10 -1.29
C SER A 24 8.05 0.22 -1.31
N GLY A 25 8.70 -0.42 -2.28
CA GLY A 25 10.16 -0.44 -2.40
C GLY A 25 10.88 -1.50 -1.54
N LEU A 26 10.14 -2.53 -1.08
CA LEU A 26 10.70 -3.71 -0.40
C LEU A 26 10.06 -5.00 -0.96
N PRO A 27 10.81 -6.11 -1.09
CA PRO A 27 12.24 -6.27 -0.79
C PRO A 27 13.16 -5.63 -1.83
N GLU A 28 12.65 -5.39 -3.04
CA GLU A 28 13.39 -4.75 -4.13
C GLU A 28 13.17 -3.23 -4.12
N PRO A 29 14.25 -2.43 -4.18
CA PRO A 29 14.14 -0.98 -4.23
C PRO A 29 13.43 -0.56 -5.51
N ARG A 30 12.48 0.37 -5.39
CA ARG A 30 11.73 0.91 -6.53
C ARG A 30 11.80 2.43 -6.55
N PRO A 31 12.21 3.07 -7.65
CA PRO A 31 12.40 4.53 -7.69
C PRO A 31 11.11 5.33 -7.51
N ASP A 32 9.96 4.73 -7.80
CA ASP A 32 8.62 5.32 -7.68
C ASP A 32 7.89 4.87 -6.40
N HIS A 33 8.60 4.32 -5.41
CA HIS A 33 8.00 3.79 -4.18
C HIS A 33 7.09 4.80 -3.48
N ALA A 34 7.46 6.09 -3.50
CA ALA A 34 6.66 7.16 -2.88
C ALA A 34 5.35 7.40 -3.64
N HIS A 35 5.36 7.33 -4.97
CA HIS A 35 4.17 7.49 -5.81
C HIS A 35 3.18 6.36 -5.54
N CYS A 36 3.65 5.11 -5.62
CA CYS A 36 2.87 3.92 -5.31
C CYS A 36 2.22 3.96 -3.92
N CYS A 37 2.97 4.41 -2.89
CA CYS A 37 2.42 4.53 -1.54
C CYS A 37 1.32 5.59 -1.45
N VAL A 38 1.47 6.73 -2.14
CA VAL A 38 0.50 7.83 -2.12
C VAL A 38 -0.77 7.44 -2.88
N GLU A 39 -0.64 6.88 -4.09
CA GLU A 39 -1.79 6.41 -4.88
C GLU A 39 -2.56 5.32 -4.15
N MET A 40 -1.85 4.38 -3.51
CA MET A 40 -2.50 3.40 -2.64
C MET A 40 -3.31 4.06 -1.53
N GLY A 41 -2.77 5.10 -0.88
CA GLY A 41 -3.49 5.83 0.16
C GLY A 41 -4.76 6.52 -0.34
N LEU A 42 -4.73 7.09 -1.55
CA LEU A 42 -5.89 7.70 -2.19
C LEU A 42 -6.96 6.64 -2.50
N ASP A 43 -6.57 5.52 -3.12
CA ASP A 43 -7.49 4.43 -3.43
C ASP A 43 -8.05 3.76 -2.16
N MET A 44 -7.30 3.76 -1.06
CA MET A 44 -7.79 3.29 0.23
C MET A 44 -8.91 4.20 0.77
N ILE A 45 -8.80 5.53 0.58
CA ILE A 45 -9.85 6.48 0.96
C ILE A 45 -11.10 6.25 0.11
N ASP A 46 -10.94 6.10 -1.21
CA ASP A 46 -12.04 5.85 -2.14
C ASP A 46 -12.71 4.48 -1.92
N ALA A 47 -11.96 3.48 -1.43
CA ALA A 47 -12.52 2.17 -1.11
C ALA A 47 -13.29 2.13 0.23
N ILE A 48 -13.09 3.13 1.10
CA ILE A 48 -13.76 3.26 2.40
C ILE A 48 -14.94 4.21 2.34
N THR A 49 -14.86 5.24 1.49
CA THR A 49 -15.86 6.29 1.34
C THR A 49 -16.91 5.89 0.31
#